data_AF-A0A7Z9PUH3-F1
#
_entry.id   AF-A0A7Z9PUH3-F1
#
_cell.length_a   1.000
_cell.length_b   1.000
_cell.length_c   1.000
_cell.angle_alpha   90.00
_cell.angle_beta   90.00
_cell.angle_gamma   90.00
#
_symmetry.space_group_name_H-M   'P 1'
#
loop_
_entity.id
_entity.type
_entity.pdbx_description
1 polymer ?
#
loop_
_entity_poly.entity_id
_entity_poly.type
_entity_poly.pdbx_seq_one_letter_code
_entity_poly.pdbx_strand_id
1 'polypeptide(L)'
;MSLHKYVFTVISGPDIGRIFELEVGRTLLGRLEEQPDDPEDVRRWTFLDKTVSRVHAELVLKDPGVPVLNHLSKTNDTFVNKRRITSENLQDGQVFQMGQTAVLMEVVQRVSRKN
;
A
#
# COMPACT_ATOMS: atom_id res chain seq x y z
N MET A 1 10.25 -10.99 18.18
CA MET A 1 9.80 -10.45 16.88
C MET A 1 9.16 -9.10 17.17
N SER A 2 9.68 -8.01 16.61
CA SER A 2 9.05 -6.70 16.82
C SER A 2 7.75 -6.67 16.04
N LEU A 3 6.61 -6.56 16.73
CA LEU A 3 5.29 -6.45 16.11
C LEU A 3 5.09 -5.01 15.63
N HIS A 4 5.81 -4.62 14.58
CA HIS A 4 5.55 -3.37 13.88
C HIS A 4 4.26 -3.53 13.08
N LYS A 5 3.28 -2.66 13.34
CA LYS A 5 2.08 -2.55 12.50
C LYS A 5 2.32 -1.43 11.50
N TYR A 6 2.17 -1.72 10.21
CA TYR A 6 2.26 -0.71 9.16
C TYR A 6 0.84 -0.25 8.80
N VAL A 7 0.58 1.04 8.96
CA VAL A 7 -0.71 1.68 8.67
C VAL A 7 -0.54 2.58 7.46
N PHE A 8 -1.51 2.54 6.56
CA PHE A 8 -1.52 3.30 5.33
C PHE A 8 -2.76 4.17 5.26
N THR A 9 -2.59 5.48 5.29
CA THR A 9 -3.69 6.46 5.30
C THR A 9 -3.75 7.17 3.97
N VAL A 10 -4.90 7.16 3.30
CA VAL A 10 -5.12 7.94 2.09
C VAL A 10 -5.26 9.42 2.48
N ILE A 11 -4.32 10.25 2.02
CA ILE A 11 -4.24 11.68 2.36
C ILE A 11 -4.59 12.61 1.20
N SER A 12 -4.80 12.06 0.00
CA SER A 12 -5.28 12.78 -1.18
C SER A 12 -6.00 11.82 -2.12
N GLY A 13 -6.92 12.34 -2.93
CA GLY A 13 -7.72 11.59 -3.89
C GLY A 13 -9.13 11.29 -3.40
N PRO A 14 -9.93 10.55 -4.20
CA PRO A 14 -11.35 10.29 -3.92
C PRO A 14 -11.60 9.49 -2.63
N ASP A 15 -10.64 8.67 -2.21
CA ASP A 15 -10.72 7.83 -1.02
C ASP A 15 -10.08 8.48 0.23
N ILE A 16 -9.88 9.80 0.25
CA ILE A 16 -9.23 10.52 1.36
C ILE A 16 -9.85 10.15 2.72
N GLY A 17 -8.98 9.91 3.71
CA GLY A 17 -9.35 9.48 5.06
C GLY A 17 -9.50 7.97 5.24
N ARG A 18 -9.49 7.18 4.15
CA ARG A 18 -9.47 5.72 4.25
C ARG A 18 -8.15 5.22 4.81
N ILE A 19 -8.22 4.23 5.70
CA ILE A 19 -7.06 3.65 6.40
C ILE A 19 -6.99 2.16 6.07
N PHE A 20 -5.78 1.67 5.84
CA PHE A 20 -5.48 0.26 5.65
C PHE A 20 -4.39 -0.20 6.62
N GLU A 21 -4.47 -1.46 7.03
CA GLU A 21 -3.39 -2.16 7.74
C GLU A 21 -2.74 -3.13 6.75
N LEU A 22 -1.41 -3.11 6.69
CA LEU A 22 -0.67 -4.04 5.84
C LEU A 22 -0.39 -5.35 6.60
N GLU A 23 -0.84 -6.45 6.03
CA GLU A 23 -0.58 -7.80 6.51
C GLU A 23 0.61 -8.43 5.79
N VAL A 24 1.19 -9.48 6.39
CA VAL A 24 2.24 -10.29 5.75
C VAL A 24 1.69 -10.94 4.48
N GLY A 25 2.48 -10.92 3.41
CA GLY A 25 2.10 -11.43 2.10
C GLY A 25 2.09 -10.33 1.03
N ARG A 26 1.22 -10.48 0.04
CA ARG A 26 1.10 -9.57 -1.11
C ARG A 26 -0.22 -8.82 -1.07
N THR A 27 -0.15 -7.51 -1.25
CA THR A 27 -1.32 -6.64 -1.39
C THR A 27 -1.23 -5.90 -2.72
N LEU A 28 -2.17 -6.14 -3.62
CA LEU A 28 -2.26 -5.44 -4.89
C LEU A 28 -3.03 -4.13 -4.72
N LEU A 29 -2.49 -3.06 -5.29
CA LEU A 29 -3.05 -1.72 -5.24
C LEU A 29 -3.61 -1.37 -6.62
N GLY A 30 -4.87 -0.96 -6.70
CA GLY A 30 -5.46 -0.59 -7.98
C GLY A 30 -6.94 -0.31 -7.91
N ARG A 31 -7.62 -0.32 -9.05
CA ARG A 31 -9.09 -0.16 -9.11
C ARG A 31 -9.85 -1.47 -9.29
N LEU A 32 -9.15 -2.59 -9.44
CA LEU A 32 -9.78 -3.90 -9.53
C LEU A 32 -10.13 -4.37 -8.13
N GLU A 33 -11.39 -4.69 -7.91
CA GLU A 33 -11.85 -5.33 -6.67
C GLU A 33 -11.37 -6.79 -6.60
N GLU A 34 -11.54 -7.42 -5.44
CA GLU A 34 -11.26 -8.86 -5.27
C GLU A 34 -11.91 -9.66 -6.39
N GLN A 35 -11.13 -10.54 -7.00
CA GLN A 35 -11.59 -11.43 -8.05
C GLN A 35 -11.77 -12.85 -7.48
N PRO A 36 -12.78 -13.61 -7.93
CA PRO A 36 -12.98 -14.99 -7.49
C PRO A 36 -11.79 -15.92 -7.73
N ASP A 37 -10.90 -15.57 -8.66
CA ASP A 37 -9.69 -16.29 -9.03
C ASP A 37 -8.40 -15.70 -8.45
N ASP A 38 -8.49 -14.69 -7.58
CA ASP A 38 -7.31 -14.21 -6.84
C ASP A 38 -6.80 -15.34 -5.90
N PRO A 39 -5.47 -15.55 -5.81
CA PRO A 39 -4.89 -16.49 -4.85
C PRO A 39 -5.25 -16.14 -3.40
N GLU A 40 -5.41 -17.15 -2.53
CA GLU A 40 -5.78 -16.95 -1.12
C GLU A 40 -4.82 -16.02 -0.34
N ASP A 41 -3.56 -15.93 -0.75
CA ASP A 41 -2.54 -15.11 -0.10
C ASP A 41 -2.45 -13.67 -0.64
N VAL A 42 -3.27 -13.32 -1.64
CA VAL A 42 -3.30 -11.99 -2.25
C VAL A 42 -4.48 -11.18 -1.72
N ARG A 43 -4.18 -9.98 -1.23
CA ARG A 43 -5.18 -8.98 -0.83
C ARG A 43 -5.27 -7.87 -1.86
N ARG A 44 -6.38 -7.13 -1.89
CA ARG A 44 -6.53 -5.94 -2.74
C ARG A 44 -6.93 -4.70 -1.96
N TRP A 45 -6.24 -3.61 -2.20
CA TRP A 45 -6.73 -2.27 -1.87
C TRP A 45 -7.26 -1.62 -3.14
N THR A 46 -8.58 -1.53 -3.22
CA THR A 46 -9.29 -0.91 -4.34
C THR A 46 -9.43 0.59 -4.13
N PHE A 47 -9.12 1.40 -5.13
CA PHE A 47 -9.27 2.86 -5.13
C PHE A 47 -10.31 3.31 -6.17
N LEU A 48 -11.10 4.34 -5.84
CA LEU A 48 -12.11 4.94 -6.71
C LEU A 48 -11.52 5.86 -7.78
N ASP A 49 -10.27 6.30 -7.61
CA ASP A 49 -9.56 7.16 -8.55
C ASP A 49 -9.42 6.53 -9.93
N LYS A 50 -10.14 7.07 -10.92
CA LYS A 50 -10.14 6.61 -12.31
C LYS A 50 -8.77 6.67 -13.00
N THR A 51 -7.83 7.46 -12.48
CA THR A 51 -6.46 7.56 -13.01
C THR A 51 -5.52 6.48 -12.47
N VAL A 52 -5.94 5.75 -11.44
CA VAL A 52 -5.27 4.54 -10.97
C VAL A 52 -5.57 3.38 -11.93
N SER A 53 -4.59 2.51 -12.17
CA SER A 53 -4.79 1.34 -13.03
C SER A 53 -5.55 0.24 -12.29
N ARG A 54 -6.16 -0.70 -13.02
CA ARG A 54 -6.84 -1.85 -12.41
C ARG A 54 -5.92 -2.62 -11.45
N VAL A 55 -4.69 -2.88 -11.89
CA VAL A 55 -3.56 -3.31 -11.05
C VAL A 55 -2.45 -2.29 -11.31
N HIS A 56 -2.12 -1.49 -10.32
CA HIS A 56 -1.24 -0.32 -10.49
C HIS A 56 0.11 -0.50 -9.80
N ALA A 57 0.10 -1.03 -8.58
CA ALA A 57 1.30 -1.31 -7.80
C ALA A 57 1.04 -2.53 -6.90
N GLU A 58 2.08 -3.02 -6.24
CA GLU A 58 1.97 -4.04 -5.20
C GLU A 58 2.78 -3.64 -3.97
N LEU A 59 2.25 -3.98 -2.80
CA LEU A 59 2.97 -4.00 -1.53
C LEU A 59 3.30 -5.44 -1.16
N VAL A 60 4.55 -5.69 -0.79
CA VAL A 60 5.01 -6.98 -0.29
C VAL A 60 5.57 -6.79 1.10
N LEU A 61 5.06 -7.56 2.06
CA LEU A 61 5.59 -7.61 3.42
C LEU A 61 6.01 -9.04 3.76
N LYS A 62 7.29 -9.21 4.10
CA LYS A 62 7.84 -10.45 4.67
C LYS A 62 7.93 -10.31 6.19
N ASP A 63 7.87 -11.43 6.92
CA ASP A 63 8.14 -11.47 8.36
C ASP A 63 9.35 -12.37 8.66
N PRO A 64 10.49 -11.82 9.15
CA PRO A 64 10.74 -10.39 9.40
C PRO A 64 10.97 -9.60 8.09
N GLY A 65 10.61 -8.32 8.08
CA GLY A 65 10.81 -7.47 6.91
C GLY A 65 10.18 -6.07 7.00
N VAL A 66 10.40 -5.29 5.95
CA VAL A 66 9.80 -3.96 5.73
C VAL A 66 8.89 -4.01 4.49
N PRO A 67 7.89 -3.12 4.39
CA PRO A 67 7.04 -3.05 3.22
C PRO A 67 7.84 -2.63 1.98
N VAL A 68 7.72 -3.40 0.91
CA VAL A 68 8.32 -3.08 -0.39
C VAL A 68 7.20 -2.73 -1.36
N LEU A 69 7.24 -1.52 -1.93
CA LEU A 69 6.31 -1.04 -2.95
C LEU A 69 6.91 -1.24 -4.33
N ASN A 70 6.26 -2.02 -5.20
CA ASN A 70 6.66 -2.21 -6.59
C ASN A 70 5.63 -1.60 -7.54
N HIS A 71 6.11 -0.89 -8.56
CA HIS A 71 5.29 -0.34 -9.62
C HIS A 71 4.94 -1.40 -10.67
N LEU A 72 3.67 -1.49 -11.07
CA LEU A 72 3.18 -2.48 -12.04
C LEU A 72 2.43 -1.87 -13.24
N SER A 73 1.98 -0.62 -13.14
CA SER A 73 1.19 0.03 -14.18
C SER A 73 2.00 0.31 -15.46
N LYS A 74 1.31 0.40 -16.60
CA LYS A 74 1.84 0.94 -17.85
C LYS A 74 1.23 2.30 -18.23
N THR A 75 0.27 2.79 -17.44
CA THR A 75 -0.53 3.97 -17.78
C THR A 75 -0.01 5.22 -17.08
N ASN A 76 0.12 5.17 -15.75
CA ASN A 76 0.59 6.27 -14.92
C ASN A 76 1.63 5.71 -13.96
N ASP A 77 2.68 6.47 -13.71
CA ASP A 77 3.78 6.07 -12.83
C ASP A 77 3.38 6.07 -11.35
N THR A 78 4.13 5.31 -10.56
CA THR A 78 4.09 5.38 -9.09
C THR A 78 5.23 6.26 -8.59
N PHE A 79 4.94 7.11 -7.61
CA PHE A 79 5.90 8.02 -7.00
C PHE A 79 6.00 7.76 -5.50
N VAL A 80 7.17 7.96 -4.92
CA VAL A 80 7.38 8.07 -3.47
C VAL A 80 8.06 9.40 -3.20
N ASN A 81 7.46 10.24 -2.36
CA ASN A 81 7.96 11.59 -2.06
C ASN A 81 8.31 12.38 -3.34
N LYS A 82 7.43 12.33 -4.35
CA LYS A 82 7.56 12.97 -5.68
C LYS A 82 8.66 12.41 -6.59
N ARG A 83 9.38 11.35 -6.18
CA ARG A 83 10.32 10.62 -7.04
C ARG A 83 9.62 9.42 -7.67
N ARG A 84 9.74 9.28 -9.00
CA ARG A 84 9.28 8.08 -9.73
C ARG A 84 10.05 6.85 -9.26
N ILE A 85 9.35 5.74 -9.04
CA ILE A 85 9.96 4.47 -8.57
C ILE A 85 9.62 3.30 -9.49
N THR A 86 10.48 2.30 -9.49
CA THR A 86 10.16 0.94 -9.95
C THR A 86 9.94 0.01 -8.76
N SER A 87 10.76 0.15 -7.71
CA SER A 87 10.65 -0.52 -6.42
C SER A 87 11.21 0.38 -5.31
N GLU A 88 10.62 0.35 -4.13
CA GLU A 88 11.08 1.12 -2.96
C GLU A 88 10.77 0.37 -1.65
N ASN A 89 11.75 0.28 -0.75
CA ASN A 89 11.51 -0.12 0.63
C ASN A 89 10.91 1.09 1.38
N LEU A 90 9.63 1.01 1.71
CA LEU A 90 8.94 2.12 2.37
C LEU A 90 9.44 2.29 3.81
N GLN A 91 9.67 3.55 4.16
CA GLN A 91 10.03 3.98 5.50
C GLN A 91 8.86 4.70 6.16
N ASP A 92 8.91 4.76 7.49
CA ASP A 92 7.96 5.52 8.29
C ASP A 92 7.86 6.98 7.80
N GLY A 93 6.63 7.47 7.66
CA GLY A 93 6.33 8.83 7.21
C GLY A 93 6.43 9.06 5.70
N GLN A 94 6.77 8.05 4.88
CA GLN A 94 6.82 8.23 3.43
C GLN A 94 5.43 8.24 2.80
N VAL A 95 5.27 9.07 1.77
CA VAL A 95 4.05 9.16 0.97
C VAL A 95 4.31 8.58 -0.41
N PHE A 96 3.49 7.61 -0.81
CA PHE A 96 3.43 7.18 -2.20
C PHE A 96 2.21 7.74 -2.92
N GLN A 97 2.30 7.90 -4.24
CA GLN A 97 1.25 8.43 -5.09
C GLN A 97 1.04 7.54 -6.32
N MET A 98 -0.22 7.29 -6.63
CA MET A 98 -0.70 6.62 -7.83
C MET A 98 -1.85 7.43 -8.40
N GLY A 99 -1.70 8.01 -9.59
CA GLY A 99 -2.71 8.93 -10.10
C GLY A 99 -2.86 10.17 -9.19
N GLN A 100 -4.09 10.45 -8.76
CA GLN A 100 -4.43 11.51 -7.80
C GLN A 100 -4.46 11.02 -6.34
N THR A 101 -4.45 9.70 -6.14
CA THR A 101 -4.39 9.08 -4.82
C THR A 101 -2.99 9.17 -4.22
N ALA A 102 -2.86 9.79 -3.05
CA ALA A 102 -1.64 9.76 -2.24
C ALA A 102 -1.88 9.08 -0.90
N VAL A 103 -0.94 8.23 -0.47
CA VAL A 103 -1.07 7.37 0.70
C VAL A 103 0.18 7.53 1.56
N LEU A 104 -0.01 7.89 2.83
CA LEU A 104 1.02 7.99 3.86
C LEU A 104 1.21 6.63 4.53
N MET A 105 2.45 6.18 4.70
CA MET A 105 2.80 5.01 5.50
C MET A 105 3.30 5.43 6.89
N GLU A 106 2.77 4.80 7.93
CA GLU A 106 3.18 5.01 9.32
C GLU A 106 3.45 3.68 10.04
N VAL A 107 4.48 3.65 10.87
CA VAL A 107 4.80 2.51 11.74
C VAL A 107 4.22 2.73 13.12
N VAL A 108 3.24 1.91 13.49
CA VAL A 108 2.60 1.96 14.81
C VAL A 108 3.17 0.85 15.69
N GLN A 109 3.69 1.23 16.85
CA GLN A 109 4.10 0.27 17.88
C GLN A 109 2.87 -0.31 18.57
N ARG A 110 2.72 -1.65 18.58
CA ARG A 110 1.74 -2.28 19.47
C ARG A 110 2.23 -2.18 20.91
N VAL A 111 1.62 -1.30 21.70
CA VAL A 111 1.77 -1.35 23.15
C VAL A 111 1.04 -2.61 23.63
N SER A 112 1.81 -3.59 24.11
CA SER A 112 1.24 -4.78 24.75
C SER A 112 0.56 -4.35 26.05
N ARG A 113 -0.77 -4.25 26.06
CA ARG A 113 -1.53 -4.15 27.31
C ARG A 113 -1.42 -5.50 28.01
N LYS A 114 -0.47 -5.63 28.92
CA LYS A 114 -0.51 -6.66 29.98
C LYS A 114 -1.66 -6.28 30.92
N ASN A 115 -2.75 -7.05 30.88
CA ASN A 115 -3.54 -7.33 32.08
C ASN A 115 -3.09 -8.69 32.61
#